data_AF-A0A354B218-F1
#
_entry.id   AF-A0A354B218-F1
#
_cell.length_a   1.000
_cell.length_b   1.000
_cell.length_c   1.000
_cell.angle_alpha   90.00
_cell.angle_beta   90.00
_cell.angle_gamma   90.00
#
_symmetry.space_group_name_H-M   'P 1'
#
loop_
_entity.id
_entity.type
_entity.pdbx_description
1 polymer ?
#
loop_
_entity_poly.entity_id
_entity_poly.type
_entity_poly.pdbx_seq_one_letter_code
_entity_poly.pdbx_strand_id
1 'polypeptide(L)'
;MSLVRAYHAGYASEIQRFLDGAEGISESQSTNNWLGRGVYFWESDHRRAEKWAIRNVREMILECQLETELLIDLLIDDQRSQAFWKLAEKQAAAIQSSSCKPNDKSKEYFGLDGELINRLRTDLEKQYAGIRMAFCLDEPVLPDGHLFPRQQIQICLWNCQVIRSPRKYIGSSFRDL
;
A
#
# COMPACT_ATOMS: atom_id res chain seq x y z
N MET A 1 7.45 -10.53 -17.12
CA MET A 1 7.88 -9.64 -16.04
C MET A 1 7.21 -8.29 -16.18
N SER A 2 6.18 -8.05 -15.37
CA SER A 2 5.55 -6.72 -15.23
C SER A 2 6.19 -5.98 -14.05
N LEU A 3 6.70 -4.77 -14.31
CA LEU A 3 7.31 -3.89 -13.32
C LEU A 3 6.54 -2.57 -13.23
N VAL A 4 6.30 -2.10 -12.01
CA VAL A 4 5.73 -0.76 -11.76
C VAL A 4 6.70 0.09 -10.97
N ARG A 5 6.72 1.41 -11.22
CA ARG A 5 7.51 2.33 -10.41
C ARG A 5 6.76 2.64 -9.13
N ALA A 6 7.45 2.63 -8.00
CA ALA A 6 6.84 2.79 -6.69
C ALA A 6 7.69 3.66 -5.77
N TYR A 7 7.01 4.37 -4.86
CA TYR A 7 7.64 5.30 -3.91
C TYR A 7 7.20 4.99 -2.49
N HIS A 8 8.15 4.92 -1.55
CA HIS A 8 7.90 4.70 -0.13
C HIS A 8 8.58 5.81 0.68
N ALA A 9 7.86 6.41 1.63
CA ALA A 9 8.40 7.43 2.52
C ALA A 9 8.68 6.82 3.90
N GLY A 10 9.89 7.04 4.42
CA GLY A 10 10.37 6.39 5.65
C GLY A 10 11.42 7.24 6.39
N TYR A 11 11.92 6.70 7.50
CA TYR A 11 13.04 7.32 8.21
C TYR A 11 14.32 7.16 7.38
N ALA A 12 15.19 8.18 7.40
CA ALA A 12 16.44 8.11 6.66
C ALA A 12 17.30 6.93 7.10
N SER A 13 17.34 6.66 8.41
CA SER A 13 18.11 5.55 8.98
C SER A 13 17.63 4.18 8.51
N GLU A 14 16.32 4.00 8.32
CA GLU A 14 15.73 2.74 7.85
C GLU A 14 15.97 2.56 6.35
N ILE A 15 15.64 3.56 5.54
CA ILE A 15 15.83 3.47 4.08
C ILE A 15 17.31 3.32 3.74
N GLN A 16 18.21 4.02 4.44
CA GLN A 16 19.65 3.88 4.20
C GLN A 16 20.15 2.46 4.50
N ARG A 17 19.76 1.85 5.63
CA ARG A 17 20.12 0.45 5.94
C ARG A 17 19.60 -0.52 4.89
N PHE A 18 18.40 -0.27 4.35
CA PHE A 18 17.86 -1.07 3.25
C PHE A 18 18.67 -0.91 1.95
N LEU A 19 19.04 0.32 1.59
CA LEU A 19 19.87 0.60 0.41
C LEU A 19 21.28 -0.01 0.53
N ASP A 20 21.83 -0.03 1.74
CA ASP A 20 23.13 -0.64 2.06
C ASP A 20 23.07 -2.19 2.07
N GLY A 21 21.87 -2.77 1.92
CA GLY A 21 21.65 -4.22 1.94
C GLY A 21 21.75 -4.85 3.33
N ALA A 22 21.71 -4.03 4.39
CA ALA A 22 21.88 -4.50 5.77
C ALA A 22 20.60 -5.10 6.35
N GLU A 23 19.44 -4.48 6.10
CA GLU A 23 18.14 -4.87 6.68
C GLU A 23 16.99 -4.63 5.69
N GLY A 24 15.84 -5.26 5.93
CA GLY A 24 14.59 -4.94 5.23
C GLY A 24 13.95 -3.63 5.70
N ILE A 25 12.83 -3.25 5.08
CA ILE A 25 11.99 -2.14 5.54
C ILE A 25 10.97 -2.70 6.54
N SER A 26 10.78 -2.00 7.67
CA SER A 26 9.83 -2.43 8.71
C SER A 26 8.40 -2.22 8.25
N GLU A 27 7.54 -3.18 8.58
CA GLU A 27 6.11 -3.03 8.33
C GLU A 27 5.49 -1.95 9.22
N SER A 28 4.51 -1.24 8.68
CA SER A 28 3.68 -0.34 9.48
C SER A 28 2.88 -1.14 10.52
N GLN A 29 3.03 -0.75 11.79
CA GLN A 29 2.32 -1.34 12.93
C GLN A 29 0.96 -0.67 13.20
N SER A 30 0.56 0.28 12.37
CA SER A 30 -0.71 1.00 12.52
C SER A 30 -1.91 0.08 12.30
N THR A 31 -2.90 0.18 13.17
CA THR A 31 -4.20 -0.51 13.03
C THR A 31 -5.14 0.17 12.05
N ASN A 32 -4.75 1.31 11.49
CA ASN A 32 -5.58 2.13 10.60
C ASN A 32 -5.22 1.94 9.12
N ASN A 33 -4.28 1.03 8.86
CA ASN A 33 -3.78 0.72 7.53
C ASN A 33 -4.83 -0.01 6.70
N TRP A 34 -5.26 0.59 5.58
CA TRP A 34 -6.39 0.08 4.80
C TRP A 34 -6.12 -1.18 4.00
N LEU A 35 -4.87 -1.44 3.61
CA LEU A 35 -4.42 -2.70 3.02
C LEU A 35 -3.80 -3.64 4.06
N GLY A 36 -4.15 -3.45 5.33
CA GLY A 36 -3.59 -4.22 6.45
C GLY A 36 -2.13 -3.84 6.75
N ARG A 37 -1.46 -4.64 7.56
CA ARG A 37 -0.06 -4.42 7.97
C ARG A 37 0.89 -4.80 6.82
N GLY A 38 1.89 -3.96 6.61
CA GLY A 38 2.91 -4.16 5.57
C GLY A 38 3.70 -2.88 5.29
N VAL A 39 4.54 -2.94 4.26
CA VAL A 39 5.33 -1.81 3.74
C VAL A 39 4.58 -1.16 2.58
N TYR A 40 4.25 0.12 2.73
CA TYR A 40 3.36 0.83 1.82
C TYR A 40 4.13 1.61 0.74
N PHE A 41 3.65 1.50 -0.49
CA PHE A 41 4.15 2.26 -1.63
C PHE A 41 3.01 2.96 -2.37
N TRP A 42 3.28 4.15 -2.87
CA TRP A 42 2.48 4.79 -3.93
C TRP A 42 3.03 4.40 -5.28
N GLU A 43 2.19 3.84 -6.13
CA GLU A 43 2.59 3.52 -7.50
C GLU A 43 2.59 4.80 -8.34
N SER A 44 3.70 5.04 -9.04
CA SER A 44 3.90 6.11 -10.01
C SER A 44 3.64 7.55 -9.51
N ASP A 45 3.37 7.75 -8.20
CA ASP A 45 3.01 9.04 -7.61
C ASP A 45 3.98 9.46 -6.50
N HIS A 46 5.14 10.00 -6.91
CA HIS A 46 6.14 10.55 -5.98
C HIS A 46 5.60 11.74 -5.17
N ARG A 47 4.69 12.54 -5.74
CA ARG A 47 4.15 13.73 -5.07
C ARG A 47 3.33 13.36 -3.85
N ARG A 48 2.63 12.22 -3.90
CA ARG A 48 1.94 11.69 -2.72
C ARG A 48 2.90 11.18 -1.67
N ALA A 49 3.98 10.49 -2.07
CA ALA A 49 5.03 10.10 -1.13
C ALA A 49 5.66 11.33 -0.43
N GLU A 50 5.94 12.41 -1.18
CA GLU A 50 6.42 13.69 -0.63
C GLU A 50 5.42 14.34 0.32
N LYS A 51 4.15 14.46 -0.09
CA LYS A 51 3.09 15.03 0.77
C LYS A 51 2.93 14.23 2.06
N TRP A 52 2.97 12.90 1.98
CA TRP A 52 2.88 12.04 3.15
C TRP A 52 4.11 12.17 4.03
N ALA A 53 5.31 12.22 3.43
CA ALA A 53 6.57 12.40 4.15
C ALA A 53 6.58 13.70 4.96
N ILE A 54 6.17 14.82 4.36
CA ILE A 54 6.08 16.12 5.03
C ILE A 54 5.09 16.06 6.19
N ARG A 55 3.88 15.53 5.96
CA ARG A 55 2.82 15.45 6.98
C ARG A 55 3.20 14.55 8.16
N ASN A 56 3.96 13.49 7.91
CA ASN A 56 4.32 12.49 8.91
C ASN A 56 5.77 12.63 9.40
N VAL A 57 6.46 13.73 9.06
CA VAL A 57 7.85 13.98 9.46
C VAL A 57 8.76 12.81 9.09
N ARG A 58 8.87 12.53 7.79
CA ARG A 58 9.77 11.53 7.21
C ARG A 58 10.85 12.22 6.39
N GLU A 59 12.05 11.67 6.48
CA GLU A 59 13.27 12.32 6.03
C GLU A 59 13.71 11.84 4.64
N MET A 60 13.19 10.71 4.18
CA MET A 60 13.64 10.10 2.95
C MET A 60 12.49 9.40 2.21
N ILE A 61 12.61 9.40 0.88
CA ILE A 61 11.76 8.63 -0.01
C ILE A 61 12.64 7.64 -0.76
N LEU A 62 12.23 6.38 -0.73
CA LEU A 62 12.73 5.31 -1.56
C LEU A 62 11.95 5.31 -2.89
N GLU A 63 12.65 5.36 -4.01
CA GLU A 63 12.13 5.03 -5.33
C GLU A 63 12.61 3.64 -5.72
N CYS A 64 11.73 2.81 -6.27
CA CYS A 64 12.08 1.49 -6.77
C CYS A 64 11.15 1.03 -7.90
N GLN A 65 11.46 -0.13 -8.46
CA GLN A 65 10.55 -0.92 -9.30
C GLN A 65 10.02 -2.09 -8.47
N LEU A 66 8.73 -2.41 -8.59
CA LEU A 66 8.12 -3.57 -7.95
C LEU A 66 7.69 -4.58 -9.02
N GLU A 67 8.06 -5.84 -8.83
CA GLU A 67 7.53 -6.96 -9.61
C GLU A 67 6.08 -7.25 -9.20
N THR A 68 5.14 -7.13 -10.16
CA THR A 68 3.71 -7.33 -9.87
C THR A 68 3.26 -8.78 -9.99
N GLU A 69 4.10 -9.67 -10.51
CA GLU A 69 3.77 -11.09 -10.71
C GLU A 69 3.62 -11.87 -9.40
N LEU A 70 4.13 -11.36 -8.28
CA LEU A 70 3.90 -11.94 -6.95
C LEU A 70 2.90 -11.13 -6.11
N LEU A 71 2.24 -10.13 -6.70
CA LEU A 71 1.20 -9.36 -6.00
C LEU A 71 -0.18 -9.93 -6.29
N ILE A 72 -1.06 -9.83 -5.30
CA ILE A 72 -2.50 -9.89 -5.52
C ILE A 72 -2.89 -8.56 -6.15
N ASP A 73 -3.06 -8.55 -7.47
CA ASP A 73 -3.34 -7.34 -8.23
C ASP A 73 -4.85 -7.18 -8.45
N LEU A 74 -5.47 -6.32 -7.64
CA LEU A 74 -6.90 -6.07 -7.70
C LEU A 74 -7.29 -5.04 -8.77
N LEU A 75 -6.34 -4.61 -9.62
CA LEU A 75 -6.62 -3.75 -10.78
C LEU A 75 -6.96 -4.53 -12.04
N ILE A 76 -6.76 -5.85 -12.02
CA ILE A 76 -7.02 -6.74 -13.15
C ILE A 76 -7.95 -7.88 -12.72
N ASP A 77 -8.72 -8.40 -13.66
CA ASP A 77 -9.59 -9.55 -13.46
C ASP A 77 -8.85 -10.83 -13.87
N ASP A 78 -7.97 -11.32 -12.98
CA ASP A 78 -7.22 -12.56 -13.16
C ASP A 78 -7.63 -13.61 -12.12
N GLN A 79 -7.10 -14.83 -12.25
CA GLN A 79 -7.43 -15.92 -11.34
C GLN A 79 -7.10 -15.59 -9.86
N ARG A 80 -6.06 -14.79 -9.60
CA ARG A 80 -5.60 -14.46 -8.25
C ARG A 80 -6.52 -13.41 -7.62
N SER A 81 -6.88 -12.36 -8.36
CA SER A 81 -7.82 -11.35 -7.87
C SER A 81 -9.21 -11.96 -7.63
N GLN A 82 -9.68 -12.83 -8.53
CA GLN A 82 -10.92 -13.58 -8.33
C GLN A 82 -10.87 -14.51 -7.10
N ALA A 83 -9.75 -15.19 -6.88
CA ALA A 83 -9.58 -16.04 -5.70
C ALA A 83 -9.59 -15.21 -4.41
N PHE A 84 -8.92 -14.05 -4.41
CA PHE A 84 -8.96 -13.11 -3.29
C PHE A 84 -10.39 -12.65 -2.99
N TRP A 85 -11.15 -12.21 -4.00
CA TRP A 85 -12.53 -11.75 -3.80
C TRP A 85 -13.44 -12.84 -3.24
N LYS A 86 -13.33 -14.08 -3.71
CA LYS A 86 -14.08 -15.22 -3.16
C LYS A 86 -13.77 -15.48 -1.68
N LEU A 87 -12.52 -15.28 -1.25
CA LEU A 87 -12.13 -15.40 0.15
C LEU A 87 -12.63 -14.20 0.96
N ALA A 88 -12.51 -13.00 0.41
CA ALA A 88 -12.96 -11.76 1.02
C ALA A 88 -14.46 -11.78 1.33
N GLU A 89 -15.29 -12.17 0.36
CA GLU A 89 -16.75 -12.28 0.51
C GLU A 89 -17.14 -13.27 1.61
N LYS A 90 -16.47 -14.42 1.69
CA LYS A 90 -16.72 -15.43 2.74
C LYS A 90 -16.42 -14.92 4.14
N GLN A 91 -15.42 -14.05 4.28
CA GLN A 91 -14.99 -13.51 5.58
C GLN A 91 -15.68 -12.18 5.93
N ALA A 92 -16.25 -11.47 4.97
CA ALA A 92 -16.81 -10.13 5.16
C ALA A 92 -17.86 -10.08 6.28
N ALA A 93 -18.80 -11.04 6.32
CA ALA A 93 -19.85 -11.09 7.34
C ALA A 93 -19.30 -11.27 8.77
N ALA A 94 -18.23 -12.07 8.92
CA ALA A 94 -17.58 -12.29 10.21
C ALA A 94 -16.80 -11.06 10.70
N ILE A 95 -16.38 -10.18 9.79
CA ILE A 95 -15.64 -8.95 10.13
C ILE A 95 -16.58 -7.79 10.39
N GLN A 96 -17.67 -7.68 9.62
CA GLN A 96 -18.72 -6.68 9.85
C GLN A 96 -19.38 -6.85 11.23
N SER A 97 -19.37 -8.06 11.78
CA SER A 97 -19.85 -8.37 13.14
C SER A 97 -18.78 -8.23 14.23
N SER A 98 -17.54 -7.87 13.87
CA SER A 98 -16.46 -7.64 14.83
C SER A 98 -16.54 -6.25 15.49
N SER A 99 -15.77 -6.03 16.55
CA SER A 99 -15.67 -4.72 17.24
C SER A 99 -14.86 -3.66 16.47
N CYS A 100 -14.44 -3.95 15.24
CA CYS A 100 -13.69 -3.01 14.42
C CYS A 100 -14.55 -1.81 14.03
N LYS A 101 -13.97 -0.61 14.07
CA LYS A 101 -14.69 0.59 13.65
C LYS A 101 -14.88 0.55 12.12
N PRO A 102 -16.00 1.06 11.61
CA PRO A 102 -16.21 1.21 10.18
C PRO A 102 -15.15 2.12 9.56
N ASN A 103 -14.92 1.95 8.26
CA ASN A 103 -14.04 2.82 7.50
C ASN A 103 -14.57 4.26 7.56
N ASP A 104 -13.68 5.22 7.81
CA ASP A 104 -13.94 6.65 7.83
C ASP A 104 -12.93 7.32 6.89
N LYS A 105 -13.35 7.47 5.62
CA LYS A 105 -12.56 8.12 4.57
C LYS A 105 -12.10 9.52 4.97
N SER A 106 -12.93 10.26 5.71
CA SER A 106 -12.64 11.66 6.12
C SER A 106 -11.42 11.75 7.03
N LYS A 107 -11.12 10.68 7.76
CA LYS A 107 -9.99 10.55 8.67
C LYS A 107 -8.88 9.65 8.12
N GLU A 108 -8.99 9.23 6.86
CA GLU A 108 -8.13 8.22 6.26
C GLU A 108 -8.03 6.95 7.14
N TYR A 109 -9.14 6.57 7.79
CA TYR A 109 -9.25 5.40 8.64
C TYR A 109 -9.98 4.27 7.91
N PHE A 110 -9.38 3.08 7.86
CA PHE A 110 -9.92 1.97 7.08
C PHE A 110 -9.82 0.66 7.86
N GLY A 111 -10.42 0.66 9.04
CA GLY A 111 -10.31 -0.45 9.99
C GLY A 111 -10.85 -1.78 9.47
N LEU A 112 -11.94 -1.79 8.69
CA LEU A 112 -12.57 -3.04 8.25
C LEU A 112 -11.83 -3.70 7.08
N ASP A 113 -11.43 -2.90 6.08
CA ASP A 113 -10.72 -3.42 4.90
C ASP A 113 -9.33 -3.93 5.31
N GLY A 114 -8.66 -3.15 6.17
CA GLY A 114 -7.36 -3.53 6.71
C GLY A 114 -7.41 -4.79 7.56
N GLU A 115 -8.44 -4.92 8.41
CA GLU A 115 -8.67 -6.12 9.22
C GLU A 115 -8.97 -7.35 8.34
N LEU A 116 -9.78 -7.19 7.30
CA LEU A 116 -10.05 -8.26 6.33
C LEU A 116 -8.78 -8.77 5.68
N ILE A 117 -7.95 -7.84 5.19
CA ILE A 117 -6.69 -8.20 4.55
C ILE A 117 -5.73 -8.85 5.57
N ASN A 118 -5.66 -8.34 6.81
CA ASN A 118 -4.83 -8.94 7.86
C ASN A 118 -5.24 -10.38 8.19
N ARG A 119 -6.55 -10.68 8.23
CA ARG A 119 -7.01 -12.05 8.47
C ARG A 119 -6.65 -12.98 7.33
N LEU A 120 -6.86 -12.53 6.09
CA LEU A 120 -6.54 -13.31 4.90
C LEU A 120 -5.03 -13.48 4.70
N ARG A 121 -4.22 -12.50 5.14
CA ARG A 121 -2.76 -12.48 4.98
C ARG A 121 -2.09 -13.76 5.47
N THR A 122 -2.52 -14.32 6.61
CA THR A 122 -1.93 -15.54 7.22
C THR A 122 -1.84 -16.71 6.22
N ASP A 123 -2.81 -16.81 5.31
CA ASP A 123 -2.84 -17.85 4.29
C ASP A 123 -2.18 -17.40 2.98
N LEU A 124 -2.25 -16.10 2.67
CA LEU A 124 -1.83 -15.53 1.40
C LEU A 124 -0.32 -15.19 1.34
N GLU A 125 0.30 -14.80 2.44
CA GLU A 125 1.69 -14.32 2.47
C GLU A 125 2.73 -15.40 2.15
N LYS A 126 2.31 -16.67 2.17
CA LYS A 126 3.14 -17.81 1.74
C LYS A 126 3.33 -17.87 0.22
N GLN A 127 2.42 -17.26 -0.53
CA GLN A 127 2.36 -17.34 -2.00
C GLN A 127 2.57 -15.98 -2.65
N TYR A 128 2.19 -14.90 -1.98
CA TYR A 128 2.19 -13.56 -2.52
C TYR A 128 3.08 -12.63 -1.69
N ALA A 129 3.74 -11.71 -2.38
CA ALA A 129 4.58 -10.69 -1.76
C ALA A 129 3.79 -9.50 -1.22
N GLY A 130 2.52 -9.34 -1.61
CA GLY A 130 1.67 -8.23 -1.18
C GLY A 130 0.41 -8.08 -2.01
N ILE A 131 -0.26 -6.95 -1.81
CA ILE A 131 -1.52 -6.58 -2.46
C ILE A 131 -1.41 -5.21 -3.12
N ARG A 132 -1.99 -5.06 -4.31
CA ARG A 132 -2.01 -3.83 -5.12
C ARG A 132 -3.47 -3.47 -5.41
N MET A 133 -3.88 -2.24 -5.08
CA MET A 133 -5.27 -1.82 -5.22
C MET A 133 -5.41 -0.32 -5.47
N ALA A 134 -6.44 0.05 -6.24
CA ALA A 134 -6.84 1.44 -6.44
C ALA A 134 -7.55 1.97 -5.19
N PHE A 135 -7.26 3.22 -4.84
CA PHE A 135 -7.83 3.89 -3.70
C PHE A 135 -8.39 5.25 -4.10
N CYS A 136 -9.71 5.40 -3.96
CA CYS A 136 -10.43 6.65 -4.18
C CYS A 136 -10.56 7.37 -2.83
N LEU A 137 -9.84 8.48 -2.68
CA LEU A 137 -9.79 9.22 -1.40
C LEU A 137 -11.04 10.07 -1.18
N ASP A 138 -11.65 10.51 -2.27
CA ASP A 138 -12.77 11.45 -2.27
C ASP A 138 -14.08 10.76 -2.67
N GLU A 139 -15.15 11.52 -2.56
CA GLU A 139 -16.43 11.19 -3.21
C GLU A 139 -16.37 11.56 -4.71
N PRO A 140 -17.18 10.90 -5.55
CA PRO A 140 -17.19 11.19 -6.98
C PRO A 140 -17.71 12.61 -7.25
N VAL A 141 -17.26 13.19 -8.37
CA VAL A 141 -17.65 14.57 -8.79
C VAL A 141 -19.15 14.70 -9.02
N LEU A 142 -19.78 13.62 -9.49
CA LEU A 142 -21.23 13.54 -9.73
C LEU A 142 -21.85 12.47 -8.83
N PRO A 143 -23.13 12.62 -8.44
CA PRO A 143 -23.90 11.51 -7.89
C PRO A 143 -23.81 10.29 -8.83
N ASP A 144 -23.52 9.12 -8.28
CA ASP A 144 -23.31 7.86 -9.01
C ASP A 144 -22.18 7.88 -10.06
N GLY A 145 -21.32 8.90 -10.03
CA GLY A 145 -20.19 9.04 -10.93
C GLY A 145 -19.01 8.15 -10.55
N HIS A 146 -18.11 7.92 -11.52
CA HIS A 146 -16.86 7.16 -11.32
C HIS A 146 -15.60 8.03 -11.44
N LEU A 147 -15.77 9.35 -11.56
CA LEU A 147 -14.65 10.30 -11.62
C LEU A 147 -14.37 10.85 -10.22
N PHE A 148 -13.21 10.51 -9.68
CA PHE A 148 -12.79 10.89 -8.32
C PHE A 148 -11.69 11.97 -8.38
N PRO A 149 -11.83 13.11 -7.66
CA PRO A 149 -10.82 14.17 -7.67
C PRO A 149 -9.43 13.71 -7.23
N ARG A 150 -9.36 12.81 -6.24
CA ARG A 150 -8.12 12.17 -5.81
C ARG A 150 -8.26 10.66 -5.83
N GLN A 151 -7.52 10.04 -6.75
CA GLN A 151 -7.32 8.60 -6.83
C GLN A 151 -5.83 8.27 -6.81
N GLN A 152 -5.48 7.11 -6.29
CA GLN A 152 -4.12 6.58 -6.29
C GLN A 152 -4.16 5.07 -6.45
N ILE A 153 -3.04 4.48 -6.81
CA ILE A 153 -2.79 3.05 -6.61
C ILE A 153 -1.81 2.94 -5.44
N GLN A 154 -2.15 2.13 -4.45
CA GLN A 154 -1.22 1.76 -3.39
C GLN A 154 -0.89 0.27 -3.46
N ILE A 155 0.31 -0.03 -3.00
CA ILE A 155 0.85 -1.37 -2.87
C ILE A 155 1.26 -1.55 -1.42
N CYS A 156 0.78 -2.62 -0.80
CA CYS A 156 1.18 -3.04 0.55
C CYS A 156 1.96 -4.35 0.42
N LEU A 157 3.26 -4.30 0.71
CA LEU A 157 4.13 -5.47 0.68
C LEU A 157 4.18 -6.15 2.05
N TRP A 158 4.05 -7.48 2.04
CA TRP A 158 4.36 -8.36 3.17
C TRP A 158 5.78 -8.92 3.04
N ASN A 159 6.32 -8.94 1.83
CA ASN A 159 7.69 -9.35 1.55
C ASN A 159 8.35 -8.40 0.54
N CYS A 160 9.47 -7.79 0.95
CA CYS A 160 10.21 -6.82 0.15
C CYS A 160 11.11 -7.45 -0.95
N GLN A 161 11.13 -8.77 -1.10
CA GLN A 161 11.94 -9.47 -2.11
C GLN A 161 11.55 -9.13 -3.57
N VAL A 162 10.44 -8.44 -3.80
CA VAL A 162 9.98 -7.98 -5.13
C VAL A 162 10.51 -6.60 -5.49
N ILE A 163 11.24 -5.94 -4.58
CA ILE A 163 11.85 -4.64 -4.82
C ILE A 163 13.05 -4.80 -5.76
N ARG A 164 13.08 -3.98 -6.82
CA ARG A 164 14.14 -3.92 -7.82
C ARG A 164 14.65 -2.51 -7.96
N SER A 165 15.95 -2.38 -8.21
CA SER A 165 16.62 -1.10 -8.46
C SER A 165 16.29 -0.02 -7.39
N PRO A 166 16.35 -0.33 -6.08
CA PRO A 166 16.03 0.64 -5.04
C PRO A 166 17.05 1.78 -5.03
N ARG A 167 16.57 3.01 -4.91
CA ARG A 167 17.41 4.20 -4.81
C ARG A 167 16.74 5.28 -3.98
N LYS A 168 17.56 6.16 -3.38
CA LYS A 168 17.06 7.40 -2.79
C LYS A 168 16.41 8.25 -3.88
N TYR A 169 15.17 8.65 -3.67
CA TYR A 169 14.48 9.61 -4.52
C TYR A 169 14.98 11.02 -4.21
N ILE A 170 15.39 11.77 -5.24
CA ILE A 170 15.83 13.16 -5.12
C ILE A 170 14.73 14.07 -5.66
N GLY A 171 13.71 14.28 -4.82
CA GLY A 171 12.58 15.16 -5.09
C GLY A 171 12.90 16.64 -4.91
N SER A 172 12.03 17.52 -5.39
CA SER A 172 12.19 18.98 -5.21
C SER A 172 12.18 19.39 -3.74
N SER A 173 11.43 18.68 -2.89
CA SER A 173 11.30 18.98 -1.47
C SER A 173 12.49 18.53 -0.61
N PHE A 174 13.44 17.78 -1.18
CA PHE A 174 14.61 17.25 -0.48
C PHE A 174 15.93 17.82 -1.01
N ARG A 175 15.89 18.85 -1.86
CA ARG A 175 17.11 19.48 -2.41
C ARG A 175 17.81 20.43 -1.44
N ASP A 176 17.12 20.85 -0.37
CA ASP A 176 17.60 21.84 0.59
C ASP A 176 17.77 21.28 2.02
N LEU A 177 17.78 19.95 2.17
CA LEU A 177 18.11 19.22 3.41
C LEU A 177 19.45 18.50 3.25
#